data_AF-A0A6G3XXT0-F1
#
_entry.id   AF-A0A6G3XXT0-F1
#
_cell.length_a   1.000
_cell.length_b   1.000
_cell.length_c   1.000
_cell.angle_alpha   90.00
_cell.angle_beta   90.00
_cell.angle_gamma   90.00
#
_symmetry.space_group_name_H-M   'P 1'
#
loop_
_entity.id
_entity.type
_entity.pdbx_description
1 polymer ?
#
loop_
_entity_poly.entity_id
_entity_poly.type
_entity_poly.pdbx_seq_one_letter_code
_entity_poly.pdbx_strand_id
1 'polypeptide(L)'
;RQIRNESRSPETKVRAPLGAEQTLETALNLRAFDLWVHEQDLRATLGQPGNLDSPGALITRDMLLAGLPKVVAKKAGAPANSAVVFDVHGPVEFLRTVRVDAEGRGSVDGAPSLGPAVTLSLDWETYVRLACGRVRHTAVADRIKVEGDQELATAILDNFAVTP
;
A
#
# COMPACT_ATOMS: atom_id res chain seq x y z
N ARG A 1 2.50 24.01 14.44
CA ARG A 1 2.69 25.26 13.66
C ARG A 1 3.57 25.08 12.42
N GLN A 2 4.58 24.19 12.44
CA GLN A 2 5.53 24.03 11.32
C GLN A 2 4.91 23.44 10.02
N ILE A 3 3.98 22.49 10.11
CA ILE A 3 3.40 21.83 8.91
C ILE A 3 2.54 22.78 8.05
N ARG A 4 1.92 23.81 8.63
CA ARG A 4 0.93 24.65 7.92
C ARG A 4 1.52 25.84 7.16
N ASN A 5 2.73 26.28 7.50
CA ASN A 5 3.37 27.47 6.93
C ASN A 5 4.77 27.13 6.41
N GLU A 6 4.92 25.95 5.87
CA GLU A 6 6.19 25.51 5.30
C GLU A 6 6.44 26.25 3.98
N SER A 7 7.57 26.95 3.87
CA SER A 7 7.92 27.78 2.71
C SER A 7 9.15 27.30 1.96
N ARG A 8 9.83 26.27 2.48
CA ARG A 8 11.01 25.67 1.83
C ARG A 8 10.58 24.80 0.64
N SER A 9 11.47 24.59 -0.32
CA SER A 9 11.16 23.78 -1.50
C SER A 9 11.00 22.29 -1.13
N PRO A 10 10.19 21.50 -1.88
CA PRO A 10 9.98 20.07 -1.63
C PRO A 10 11.28 19.25 -1.51
N GLU A 11 12.32 19.64 -2.25
CA GLU A 11 13.61 18.96 -2.34
C GLU A 11 14.54 19.28 -1.16
N THR A 12 14.18 20.27 -0.33
CA THR A 12 14.99 20.69 0.81
C THR A 12 15.27 19.51 1.73
N LYS A 13 16.54 19.28 2.05
CA LYS A 13 16.95 18.21 2.96
C LYS A 13 16.57 18.53 4.40
N VAL A 14 15.95 17.56 5.06
CA VAL A 14 15.59 17.61 6.48
C VAL A 14 16.05 16.34 7.17
N ARG A 15 16.28 16.45 8.48
CA ARG A 15 16.69 15.30 9.30
C ARG A 15 15.59 14.24 9.32
N ALA A 16 15.98 12.99 9.10
CA ALA A 16 15.15 11.80 9.19
C ALA A 16 15.52 10.99 10.45
N PRO A 17 14.75 9.95 10.81
CA PRO A 17 15.10 9.03 11.88
C PRO A 17 16.52 8.45 11.72
N LEU A 18 17.13 8.06 12.84
CA LEU A 18 18.46 7.42 12.88
C LEU A 18 19.60 8.26 12.26
N GLY A 19 19.43 9.59 12.20
CA GLY A 19 20.46 10.49 11.69
C GLY A 19 20.57 10.52 10.16
N ALA A 20 19.65 9.88 9.44
CA ALA A 20 19.55 10.00 8.00
C ALA A 20 19.01 11.38 7.57
N GLU A 21 19.03 11.64 6.26
CA GLU A 21 18.38 12.80 5.64
C GLU A 21 17.34 12.35 4.62
N GLN A 22 16.27 13.13 4.50
CA GLN A 22 15.23 12.94 3.49
C GLN A 22 14.80 14.29 2.92
N THR A 23 14.06 14.28 1.81
CA THR A 23 13.44 15.51 1.29
C THR A 23 12.29 15.92 2.20
N LEU A 24 12.00 17.22 2.23
CA LEU A 24 10.87 17.79 2.95
C LEU A 24 9.55 17.18 2.46
N GLU A 25 9.42 16.95 1.15
CA GLU A 25 8.28 16.24 0.56
C GLU A 25 8.07 14.86 1.18
N THR A 26 9.11 14.02 1.23
CA THR A 26 9.02 12.68 1.84
C THR A 26 8.63 12.78 3.31
N ALA A 27 9.20 13.73 4.05
CA ALA A 27 8.85 13.92 5.46
C ALA A 27 7.38 14.32 5.66
N LEU A 28 6.84 15.20 4.80
CA LEU A 28 5.45 15.64 4.86
C LEU A 28 4.47 14.54 4.42
N ASN A 29 4.81 13.78 3.37
CA ASN A 29 4.01 12.64 2.92
C ASN A 29 3.94 11.54 3.99
N LEU A 30 5.08 11.16 4.58
CA LEU A 30 5.12 10.24 5.73
C LEU A 30 4.27 10.75 6.90
N ARG A 31 4.33 12.05 7.18
CA ARG A 31 3.54 12.64 8.27
C ARG A 31 2.04 12.61 7.99
N ALA A 32 1.63 12.87 6.76
CA ALA A 32 0.22 12.79 6.35
C ALA A 32 -0.28 11.34 6.42
N PHE A 33 0.54 10.38 5.96
CA PHE A 33 0.29 8.95 6.09
C PHE A 33 0.10 8.53 7.55
N ASP A 34 1.08 8.81 8.42
CA ASP A 34 1.04 8.43 9.84
C ASP A 34 -0.21 8.97 10.55
N LEU A 35 -0.51 10.25 10.33
CA LEU A 35 -1.67 10.90 10.95
C LEU A 35 -2.98 10.27 10.47
N TRP A 36 -3.12 10.03 9.17
CA TRP A 36 -4.35 9.46 8.62
C TRP A 36 -4.55 8.00 9.04
N VAL A 37 -3.50 7.17 9.00
CA VAL A 37 -3.57 5.76 9.45
C VAL A 37 -3.92 5.70 10.93
N HIS A 38 -3.26 6.49 11.78
CA HIS A 38 -3.56 6.47 13.22
C HIS A 38 -4.92 7.08 13.57
N GLU A 39 -5.42 8.04 12.78
CA GLU A 39 -6.80 8.47 12.89
C GLU A 39 -7.76 7.30 12.63
N GLN A 40 -7.52 6.48 11.60
CA GLN A 40 -8.36 5.31 11.32
C GLN A 40 -8.24 4.25 12.43
N ASP A 41 -7.03 4.01 12.97
CA ASP A 41 -6.81 3.11 14.10
C ASP A 41 -7.66 3.52 15.32
N LEU A 42 -7.68 4.83 15.65
CA LEU A 42 -8.48 5.38 16.74
C LEU A 42 -9.98 5.28 16.47
N ARG A 43 -10.43 5.61 15.25
CA ARG A 43 -11.84 5.52 14.86
C ARG A 43 -12.35 4.09 14.96
N ALA A 44 -11.61 3.13 14.42
CA ALA A 44 -11.94 1.71 14.50
C ALA A 44 -12.02 1.24 15.96
N THR A 45 -11.06 1.63 16.80
CA THR A 45 -11.04 1.28 18.23
C THR A 45 -12.24 1.86 18.99
N LEU A 46 -12.69 3.06 18.64
CA LEU A 46 -13.81 3.76 19.27
C LEU A 46 -15.17 3.48 18.61
N GLY A 47 -15.22 2.59 17.61
CA GLY A 47 -16.44 2.30 16.86
C GLY A 47 -17.00 3.51 16.09
N GLN A 48 -16.15 4.46 15.71
CA GLN A 48 -16.52 5.65 14.95
C GLN A 48 -16.38 5.40 13.44
N PRO A 49 -17.23 6.00 12.59
CA PRO A 49 -17.07 5.94 11.14
C PRO A 49 -15.69 6.43 10.68
N GLY A 50 -15.13 5.75 9.69
CA GLY A 50 -13.84 6.09 9.07
C GLY A 50 -13.89 7.36 8.20
N ASN A 51 -12.74 7.99 8.00
CA ASN A 51 -12.54 9.14 7.10
C ASN A 51 -11.80 8.66 5.83
N LEU A 52 -12.38 7.64 5.19
CA LEU A 52 -11.65 6.71 4.32
C LEU A 52 -11.29 7.28 2.94
N ASP A 53 -11.93 8.36 2.50
CA ASP A 53 -11.72 9.06 1.22
C ASP A 53 -11.12 10.47 1.40
N SER A 54 -10.68 10.83 2.61
CA SER A 54 -10.07 12.13 2.86
C SER A 54 -8.77 12.32 2.04
N PRO A 55 -8.27 13.55 1.88
CA PRO A 55 -7.01 13.79 1.16
C PRO A 55 -5.81 12.96 1.67
N GLY A 56 -5.77 12.64 2.97
CA GLY A 56 -4.75 11.77 3.55
C GLY A 56 -4.83 10.32 3.04
N ALA A 57 -6.02 9.85 2.66
CA ALA A 57 -6.22 8.53 2.08
C ALA A 57 -5.55 8.40 0.70
N LEU A 58 -5.57 9.47 -0.11
CA LEU A 58 -4.95 9.49 -1.45
C LEU A 58 -3.42 9.43 -1.36
N ILE A 59 -2.83 10.22 -0.44
CA ILE A 59 -1.39 10.15 -0.15
C ILE A 59 -1.04 8.75 0.35
N THR A 60 -1.86 8.19 1.23
CA THR A 60 -1.66 6.85 1.78
C THR A 60 -1.70 5.79 0.69
N ARG A 61 -2.69 5.83 -0.22
CA ARG A 61 -2.76 4.94 -1.38
C ARG A 61 -1.45 4.94 -2.15
N ASP A 62 -0.96 6.11 -2.55
CA ASP A 62 0.23 6.22 -3.40
C ASP A 62 1.49 5.69 -2.70
N MET A 63 1.61 5.92 -1.38
CA MET A 63 2.70 5.37 -0.57
C MET A 63 2.64 3.84 -0.45
N LEU A 64 1.45 3.27 -0.22
CA LEU A 64 1.28 1.82 -0.11
C LEU A 64 1.53 1.13 -1.47
N LEU A 65 1.06 1.73 -2.57
CA LEU A 65 1.30 1.23 -3.93
C LEU A 65 2.79 1.15 -4.27
N ALA A 66 3.60 2.13 -3.83
CA ALA A 66 5.04 2.13 -4.06
C ALA A 66 5.76 0.94 -3.38
N GLY A 67 5.16 0.34 -2.34
CA GLY A 67 5.69 -0.84 -1.66
C GLY A 67 5.37 -2.17 -2.35
N LEU A 68 4.33 -2.23 -3.20
CA LEU A 68 3.85 -3.49 -3.79
C LEU A 68 4.89 -4.24 -4.64
N PRO A 69 5.73 -3.58 -5.48
CA PRO A 69 6.78 -4.27 -6.23
C PRO A 69 7.72 -5.10 -5.35
N LYS A 70 8.09 -4.57 -4.17
CA LYS A 70 8.94 -5.28 -3.21
C LYS A 70 8.23 -6.48 -2.61
N VAL A 71 6.93 -6.36 -2.31
CA VAL A 71 6.15 -7.49 -1.78
C VAL A 71 6.05 -8.60 -2.80
N VAL A 72 5.57 -8.28 -4.00
CA VAL A 72 5.27 -9.28 -5.03
C VAL A 72 6.52 -9.93 -5.59
N ALA A 73 7.48 -9.13 -6.08
CA ALA A 73 8.65 -9.67 -6.78
C ALA A 73 9.69 -10.23 -5.79
N LYS A 74 9.97 -9.52 -4.70
CA LYS A 74 11.08 -9.87 -3.79
C LYS A 74 10.65 -10.75 -2.62
N LYS A 75 9.57 -10.41 -1.91
CA LYS A 75 9.18 -11.14 -0.69
C LYS A 75 8.37 -12.41 -1.00
N ALA A 76 7.38 -12.30 -1.88
CA ALA A 76 6.52 -13.41 -2.28
C ALA A 76 7.13 -14.27 -3.39
N GLY A 77 8.11 -13.74 -4.13
CA GLY A 77 8.84 -14.49 -5.15
C GLY A 77 8.01 -14.79 -6.39
N ALA A 78 7.14 -13.84 -6.81
CA ALA A 78 6.38 -13.99 -8.05
C ALA A 78 7.32 -14.34 -9.23
N PRO A 79 6.96 -15.30 -10.10
CA PRO A 79 7.82 -15.73 -11.20
C PRO A 79 8.21 -14.58 -12.14
N ALA A 80 9.38 -14.70 -12.78
CA ALA A 80 9.75 -13.79 -13.86
C ALA A 80 8.72 -13.84 -15.00
N ASN A 81 8.52 -12.70 -15.67
CA ASN A 81 7.50 -12.53 -16.72
C ASN A 81 6.06 -12.81 -16.24
N SER A 82 5.75 -12.48 -14.98
CA SER A 82 4.41 -12.60 -14.41
C SER A 82 3.80 -11.24 -14.07
N ALA A 83 2.50 -11.25 -13.80
CA ALA A 83 1.77 -10.08 -13.34
C ALA A 83 0.81 -10.45 -12.21
N VAL A 84 0.68 -9.58 -11.22
CA VAL A 84 -0.28 -9.67 -10.11
C VAL A 84 -1.16 -8.43 -10.13
N VAL A 85 -2.47 -8.63 -10.07
CA VAL A 85 -3.45 -7.54 -10.07
C VAL A 85 -4.00 -7.33 -8.67
N PHE A 86 -4.07 -6.07 -8.26
CA PHE A 86 -4.80 -5.60 -7.09
C PHE A 86 -6.00 -4.79 -7.55
N ASP A 87 -7.19 -5.29 -7.21
CA ASP A 87 -8.48 -4.69 -7.53
C ASP A 87 -9.15 -4.23 -6.24
N VAL A 88 -8.98 -2.94 -5.94
CA VAL A 88 -9.42 -2.34 -4.68
C VAL A 88 -10.62 -1.45 -4.93
N HIS A 89 -11.72 -1.75 -4.23
CA HIS A 89 -12.98 -1.04 -4.35
C HIS A 89 -13.33 -0.26 -3.08
N GLY A 90 -14.36 0.59 -3.16
CA GLY A 90 -14.85 1.39 -2.04
C GLY A 90 -14.47 2.87 -2.17
N PRO A 91 -14.32 3.60 -1.05
CA PRO A 91 -14.16 5.07 -1.07
C PRO A 91 -12.92 5.57 -1.81
N VAL A 92 -11.85 4.76 -1.87
CA VAL A 92 -10.68 4.99 -2.72
C VAL A 92 -10.50 3.75 -3.58
N GLU A 93 -10.93 3.84 -4.84
CA GLU A 93 -10.85 2.74 -5.80
C GLU A 93 -9.59 2.81 -6.66
N PHE A 94 -9.02 1.64 -6.97
CA PHE A 94 -7.96 1.51 -7.96
C PHE A 94 -7.81 0.07 -8.44
N LEU A 95 -7.43 -0.06 -9.70
CA LEU A 95 -6.86 -1.28 -10.26
C LEU A 95 -5.37 -1.03 -10.53
N ARG A 96 -4.50 -1.86 -9.98
CA ARG A 96 -3.05 -1.78 -10.20
C ARG A 96 -2.46 -3.13 -10.50
N THR A 97 -1.57 -3.15 -11.48
CA THR A 97 -0.83 -4.35 -11.87
C THR A 97 0.61 -4.21 -11.40
N VAL A 98 1.09 -5.18 -10.62
CA VAL A 98 2.51 -5.36 -10.38
C VAL A 98 3.05 -6.32 -11.42
N ARG A 99 4.01 -5.88 -12.23
CA ARG A 99 4.67 -6.69 -13.27
C ARG A 99 6.05 -7.08 -12.81
N VAL A 100 6.42 -8.34 -13.02
CA VAL A 100 7.76 -8.86 -12.73
C VAL A 100 8.45 -9.12 -14.06
N ASP A 101 9.54 -8.39 -14.33
CA ASP A 101 10.31 -8.53 -15.57
C ASP A 101 11.11 -9.85 -15.63
N ALA A 102 11.83 -10.06 -16.74
CA ALA A 102 12.65 -11.24 -16.95
C ALA A 102 13.81 -11.37 -15.93
N GLU A 103 14.26 -10.25 -15.37
CA GLU A 103 15.29 -10.19 -14.33
C GLU A 103 14.71 -10.32 -12.90
N GLY A 104 13.40 -10.53 -12.77
CA GLY A 104 12.73 -10.67 -11.47
C GLY A 104 12.47 -9.35 -10.75
N ARG A 105 12.55 -8.20 -11.43
CA ARG A 105 12.28 -6.88 -10.84
C ARG A 105 10.81 -6.52 -10.99
N GLY A 106 10.22 -6.06 -9.89
CA GLY A 106 8.86 -5.59 -9.86
C GLY A 106 8.72 -4.12 -10.30
N SER A 107 7.67 -3.81 -11.03
CA SER A 107 7.17 -2.44 -11.25
C SER A 107 5.65 -2.40 -11.07
N VAL A 108 5.08 -1.23 -10.78
CA VAL A 108 3.64 -1.05 -10.64
C VAL A 108 3.14 -0.08 -11.71
N ASP A 109 2.05 -0.45 -12.39
CA ASP A 109 1.36 0.41 -13.34
C ASP A 109 -0.17 0.27 -13.25
N GLY A 110 -0.87 1.17 -13.94
CA GLY A 110 -2.34 1.18 -14.01
C GLY A 110 -2.91 0.41 -15.19
N ALA A 111 -2.09 -0.22 -16.03
CA ALA A 111 -2.58 -0.96 -17.18
C ALA A 111 -3.07 -2.34 -16.71
N PRO A 112 -4.28 -2.77 -17.11
CA PRO A 112 -4.79 -4.09 -16.74
C PRO A 112 -3.89 -5.20 -17.32
N SER A 113 -3.90 -6.36 -16.66
CA SER A 113 -3.33 -7.60 -17.20
C SER A 113 -4.46 -8.53 -17.63
N LEU A 114 -4.38 -9.11 -18.83
CA LEU A 114 -5.40 -10.05 -19.35
C LEU A 114 -5.15 -11.50 -18.91
N GLY A 115 -3.98 -11.79 -18.33
CA GLY A 115 -3.64 -13.10 -17.79
C GLY A 115 -2.73 -12.98 -16.56
N PRO A 116 -3.21 -12.33 -15.48
CA PRO A 116 -2.42 -12.26 -14.25
C PRO A 116 -2.27 -13.65 -13.64
N ALA A 117 -1.13 -13.89 -13.00
CA ALA A 117 -0.91 -15.10 -12.20
C ALA A 117 -1.83 -15.12 -10.98
N VAL A 118 -2.09 -13.94 -10.41
CA VAL A 118 -2.98 -13.73 -9.26
C VAL A 118 -3.74 -12.42 -9.42
N THR A 119 -5.04 -12.45 -9.10
CA THR A 119 -5.84 -11.25 -8.83
C THR A 119 -6.29 -11.27 -7.37
N LEU A 120 -5.99 -10.20 -6.63
CA LEU A 120 -6.47 -9.95 -5.28
C LEU A 120 -7.52 -8.84 -5.32
N SER A 121 -8.78 -9.17 -4.98
CA SER A 121 -9.86 -8.18 -4.85
C SER A 121 -10.31 -8.04 -3.40
N LEU A 122 -10.37 -6.80 -2.92
CA LEU A 122 -10.68 -6.45 -1.52
C LEU A 122 -11.11 -4.99 -1.41
N ASP A 123 -11.82 -4.64 -0.33
CA ASP A 123 -12.21 -3.24 -0.10
C ASP A 123 -11.03 -2.41 0.43
N TRP A 124 -11.11 -1.09 0.24
CA TRP A 124 -10.08 -0.14 0.64
C TRP A 124 -9.69 -0.21 2.12
N GLU A 125 -10.65 -0.40 3.04
CA GLU A 125 -10.35 -0.47 4.47
C GLU A 125 -9.54 -1.74 4.78
N THR A 126 -9.96 -2.88 4.22
CA THR A 126 -9.22 -4.15 4.34
C THR A 126 -7.81 -4.03 3.75
N TYR A 127 -7.68 -3.41 2.57
CA TYR A 127 -6.38 -3.17 1.93
C TYR A 127 -5.43 -2.39 2.87
N VAL A 128 -5.89 -1.26 3.41
CA VAL A 128 -5.07 -0.41 4.30
C VAL A 128 -4.68 -1.17 5.56
N ARG A 129 -5.62 -1.88 6.19
CA ARG A 129 -5.36 -2.62 7.42
C ARG A 129 -4.33 -3.74 7.20
N LEU A 130 -4.39 -4.44 6.07
CA LEU A 130 -3.38 -5.46 5.72
C LEU A 130 -2.03 -4.83 5.37
N ALA A 131 -2.02 -3.80 4.52
CA ALA A 131 -0.81 -3.14 4.04
C ALA A 131 -0.05 -2.41 5.18
N CYS A 132 -0.78 -1.97 6.20
CA CYS A 132 -0.24 -1.42 7.43
C CYS A 132 -0.01 -2.47 8.53
N GLY A 133 -0.31 -3.76 8.31
CA GLY A 133 -0.08 -4.83 9.30
C GLY A 133 -0.96 -4.77 10.55
N ARG A 134 -2.14 -4.13 10.46
CA ARG A 134 -3.13 -4.01 11.56
C ARG A 134 -4.02 -5.24 11.69
N VAL A 135 -4.08 -6.06 10.65
CA VAL A 135 -4.83 -7.33 10.65
C VAL A 135 -4.06 -8.37 9.86
N ARG A 136 -4.22 -9.64 10.23
CA ARG A 136 -3.72 -10.77 9.41
C ARG A 136 -4.76 -11.11 8.36
N HIS A 137 -4.31 -11.51 7.17
CA HIS A 137 -5.23 -11.91 6.08
C HIS A 137 -6.17 -13.05 6.49
N THR A 138 -5.71 -13.98 7.32
CA THR A 138 -6.52 -15.07 7.86
C THR A 138 -7.70 -14.62 8.71
N ALA A 139 -7.62 -13.44 9.34
CA ALA A 139 -8.71 -12.88 10.15
C ALA A 139 -9.76 -12.12 9.33
N VAL A 140 -9.48 -11.87 8.04
CA VAL A 140 -10.37 -11.15 7.10
C VAL A 140 -10.47 -11.90 5.77
N ALA A 141 -10.31 -13.22 5.79
CA ALA A 141 -10.27 -14.04 4.58
C ALA A 141 -11.59 -13.98 3.79
N ASP A 142 -12.72 -13.79 4.47
CA ASP A 142 -14.04 -13.57 3.88
C ASP A 142 -14.17 -12.24 3.12
N ARG A 143 -13.24 -11.30 3.34
CA ARG A 143 -13.18 -9.99 2.68
C ARG A 143 -12.14 -9.92 1.56
N ILE A 144 -11.42 -11.01 1.29
CA ILE A 144 -10.39 -11.09 0.26
C ILE A 144 -10.81 -12.16 -0.75
N LYS A 145 -11.01 -11.74 -1.99
CA LYS A 145 -11.20 -12.65 -3.11
C LYS A 145 -9.86 -12.88 -3.81
N VAL A 146 -9.51 -14.14 -4.02
CA VAL A 146 -8.30 -14.56 -4.72
C VAL A 146 -8.69 -15.32 -5.98
N GLU A 147 -8.16 -14.92 -7.12
CA GLU A 147 -8.25 -15.66 -8.39
C GLU A 147 -6.84 -16.00 -8.89
N GLY A 148 -6.65 -17.18 -9.49
CA GLY A 148 -5.35 -17.65 -9.96
C GLY A 148 -4.60 -18.49 -8.91
N ASP A 149 -3.28 -18.31 -8.85
CA ASP A 149 -2.36 -19.08 -8.02
C ASP A 149 -2.55 -18.79 -6.52
N GLN A 150 -3.06 -19.78 -5.79
CA GLN A 150 -3.37 -19.66 -4.36
C GLN A 150 -2.12 -19.62 -3.47
N GLU A 151 -1.05 -20.31 -3.87
CA GLU A 151 0.20 -20.34 -3.10
C GLU A 151 0.90 -18.99 -3.20
N LEU A 152 0.97 -18.43 -4.41
CA LEU A 152 1.51 -17.09 -4.62
C LEU A 152 0.66 -16.02 -3.92
N ALA A 153 -0.67 -16.11 -3.98
CA ALA A 153 -1.55 -15.20 -3.26
C ALA A 153 -1.30 -15.23 -1.75
N THR A 154 -1.16 -16.42 -1.17
CA THR A 154 -0.83 -16.60 0.25
C THR A 154 0.53 -15.98 0.59
N ALA A 155 1.55 -16.25 -0.23
CA ALA A 155 2.88 -15.68 -0.05
C ALA A 155 2.90 -14.14 -0.12
N ILE A 156 2.08 -13.54 -1.01
CA ILE A 156 1.86 -12.09 -1.07
C ILE A 156 1.21 -11.58 0.21
N LEU A 157 0.12 -12.21 0.64
CA LEU A 157 -0.67 -11.78 1.80
C LEU A 157 0.10 -11.91 3.12
N ASP A 158 0.94 -12.95 3.27
CA ASP A 158 1.85 -13.11 4.42
C ASP A 158 2.91 -12.01 4.50
N ASN A 159 3.27 -11.43 3.35
CA ASN A 159 4.31 -10.41 3.22
C ASN A 159 3.77 -8.99 2.97
N PHE A 160 2.45 -8.81 3.04
CA PHE A 160 1.75 -7.66 2.50
C PHE A 160 1.96 -6.35 3.26
N ALA A 161 2.43 -6.42 4.51
CA ALA A 161 2.82 -5.23 5.24
C ALA A 161 3.98 -4.51 4.52
N VAL A 162 3.70 -3.30 4.04
CA VAL A 162 4.60 -2.45 3.23
C VAL A 162 5.08 -1.21 3.98
N THR A 163 4.57 -0.97 5.19
CA THR A 163 4.97 0.20 5.99
C THR A 163 6.48 0.22 6.26
N PRO A 164 7.14 1.39 6.13
CA PRO A 164 8.58 1.56 6.36
C PRO A 164 9.03 1.20 7.78
#